data_AF-A0A087UD07-F1
#
_entry.id   AF-A0A087UD07-F1
#
_cell.length_a   1.000
_cell.length_b   1.000
_cell.length_c   1.000
_cell.angle_alpha   90.00
_cell.angle_beta   90.00
_cell.angle_gamma   90.00
#
_symmetry.space_group_name_H-M   'P 1'
#
loop_
_entity.id
_entity.type
_entity.pdbx_description
1 polymer ?
#
loop_
_entity_poly.entity_id
_entity_poly.type
_entity_poly.pdbx_seq_one_letter_code
_entity_poly.pdbx_strand_id
1 'polypeptide(L)' 'ERLKPIAEKYGKTPPQVLLRYLVQRGIVAIPKGSFPHKVQENIQIFDFSLTKEEFLKIKSMGNEKRRYITFNYIK' A
#
# COMPACT_ATOMS: atom_id res chain seq x y z
N GLU A 1 0.83 10.22 -7.29
CA GLU A 1 2.11 10.78 -7.79
C GLU A 1 3.31 10.45 -6.91
N ARG A 2 3.27 10.70 -5.60
CA ARG A 2 4.44 10.49 -4.70
C ARG A 2 4.98 9.05 -4.61
N LEU A 3 4.16 8.06 -4.93
CA LEU A 3 4.56 6.64 -4.97
C LEU A 3 5.02 6.17 -6.37
N LYS A 4 4.78 6.96 -7.43
CA LYS A 4 5.17 6.58 -8.81
C LYS A 4 6.66 6.23 -8.92
N PRO A 5 7.61 7.01 -8.34
CA PRO A 5 9.02 6.68 -8.47
C PRO A 5 9.41 5.35 -7.79
N ILE A 6 8.77 5.02 -6.67
CA ILE A 6 9.01 3.75 -5.97
C ILE A 6 8.41 2.60 -6.78
N ALA A 7 7.19 2.79 -7.30
CA ALA A 7 6.53 1.82 -8.16
C ALA A 7 7.34 1.51 -9.42
N GLU A 8 7.84 2.54 -10.11
CA GLU A 8 8.69 2.43 -11.30
C GLU A 8 9.98 1.65 -11.02
N LYS A 9 10.66 1.93 -9.89
CA LYS A 9 11.88 1.20 -9.47
C LYS A 9 11.69 -0.31 -9.39
N TYR A 10 10.51 -0.77 -8.98
CA TYR A 10 10.21 -2.20 -8.83
C TYR A 10 9.43 -2.79 -10.02
N GLY A 11 9.10 -2.00 -11.04
CA GLY A 11 8.20 -2.44 -12.11
C GLY A 11 6.80 -2.80 -11.60
N LYS A 12 6.34 -2.11 -10.55
CA LYS A 12 5.06 -2.35 -9.87
C LYS A 12 4.12 -1.17 -10.03
N THR A 13 2.90 -1.33 -9.53
CA THR A 13 1.91 -0.25 -9.45
C THR A 13 1.92 0.43 -8.08
N PRO A 14 1.49 1.69 -7.96
CA PRO A 14 1.36 2.36 -6.66
C PRO A 14 0.50 1.60 -5.63
N PRO A 15 -0.63 0.94 -5.99
CA PRO A 15 -1.36 0.07 -5.06
C PRO A 15 -0.53 -1.10 -4.52
N GLN A 16 0.26 -1.77 -5.37
CA GLN A 16 1.14 -2.86 -4.94
C GLN A 16 2.20 -2.39 -3.93
N VAL A 17 2.77 -1.20 -4.15
CA VAL A 17 3.70 -0.58 -3.19
C VAL A 17 3.04 -0.32 -1.83
N LEU A 18 1.80 0.15 -1.82
CA LEU A 18 1.05 0.37 -0.57
C LEU A 18 0.72 -0.95 0.14
N LEU A 19 0.29 -1.96 -0.60
CA LEU A 19 0.00 -3.29 -0.04
C LEU A 19 1.28 -3.91 0.55
N ARG A 20 2.40 -3.83 -0.17
CA ARG A 20 3.71 -4.25 0.34
C ARG A 20 4.09 -3.52 1.62
N TYR A 21 3.87 -2.20 1.68
CA TYR A 21 4.15 -1.40 2.87
C TYR A 21 3.36 -1.86 4.10
N LEU A 22 2.06 -2.16 3.94
CA LEU A 22 1.22 -2.67 5.03
C LEU A 22 1.73 -4.03 5.53
N VAL A 23 1.96 -4.97 4.61
CA VAL A 23 2.42 -6.32 4.94
C VAL A 23 3.80 -6.31 5.60
N GLN A 24 4.74 -5.51 5.08
CA GLN A 24 6.09 -5.37 5.66
C GLN A 24 6.08 -4.72 7.06
N ARG A 25 5.03 -3.96 7.38
CA ARG A 25 4.78 -3.41 8.73
C ARG A 25 4.13 -4.44 9.68
N GLY A 26 3.81 -5.65 9.20
CA GLY A 26 3.09 -6.66 9.96
C GLY A 26 1.57 -6.45 10.01
N ILE A 27 1.01 -5.64 9.09
CA ILE A 27 -0.43 -5.40 9.00
C ILE A 27 -1.01 -6.29 7.90
N VAL A 28 -2.04 -7.06 8.25
CA VAL A 28 -2.84 -7.82 7.27
C VAL A 28 -3.68 -6.83 6.44
N ALA A 29 -3.42 -6.80 5.14
CA ALA A 29 -4.15 -5.93 4.20
C ALA A 29 -5.30 -6.69 3.54
N ILE A 30 -6.45 -6.02 3.37
CA ILE A 30 -7.65 -6.59 2.71
C ILE A 30 -7.96 -5.75 1.46
N PRO A 31 -7.30 -5.99 0.33
CA PRO A 31 -7.57 -5.26 -0.90
C PRO A 31 -8.86 -5.75 -1.57
N LYS A 32 -9.52 -4.86 -2.33
CA LYS A 32 -10.65 -5.23 -3.19
C LYS A 32 -10.18 -6.13 -4.34
N GLY A 33 -10.94 -7.18 -4.63
CA GLY A 33 -10.61 -8.20 -5.63
C GLY A 33 -11.73 -8.49 -6.63
N SER A 34 -12.52 -7.49 -7.05
CA SER A 34 -13.68 -7.73 -7.94
C SER A 34 -13.31 -8.13 -9.38
N PHE A 35 -12.04 -7.99 -9.78
CA PHE A 35 -11.56 -8.36 -11.11
C PHE A 35 -10.38 -9.33 -11.02
N PRO A 36 -10.32 -10.38 -11.86
CA PRO A 36 -9.26 -11.39 -11.81
C PRO A 36 -7.85 -10.81 -11.88
N HIS A 37 -7.60 -9.87 -12.81
CA HIS A 37 -6.29 -9.22 -12.94
C HIS A 37 -5.90 -8.42 -11.68
N LYS A 38 -6.87 -7.84 -10.95
CA LYS A 38 -6.61 -7.15 -9.68
C LYS A 38 -6.28 -8.11 -8.55
N VAL A 39 -6.93 -9.27 -8.50
CA VAL A 39 -6.56 -10.32 -7.53
C VAL A 39 -5.11 -10.75 -7.76
N GLN A 40 -4.73 -10.97 -9.02
CA GLN A 40 -3.36 -11.31 -9.38
C GLN A 40 -2.36 -10.21 -9.02
N GLU A 41 -2.63 -8.95 -9.40
CA GLU A 41 -1.79 -7.80 -9.04
C GLU A 41 -1.62 -7.67 -7.51
N ASN A 42 -2.69 -7.83 -6.74
CA ASN A 42 -2.69 -7.70 -5.27
C ASN A 42 -1.81 -8.76 -4.59
N ILE A 43 -1.68 -9.96 -5.17
CA ILE A 43 -0.86 -11.05 -4.64
C ILE A 43 0.62 -10.88 -5.05
N GLN A 44 0.91 -10.24 -6.18
CA GLN A 44 2.28 -9.98 -6.67
C GLN A 44 3.01 -8.86 -5.91
N ILE A 45 2.93 -8.91 -4.58
CA ILE A 45 3.56 -7.98 -3.63
C ILE A 45 4.64 -8.64 -2.78
N PHE A 46 4.84 -9.96 -2.92
CA PHE A 46 5.80 -10.74 -2.13
C PHE A 46 7.14 -10.98 -2.82
N ASP A 47 7.25 -10.60 -4.09
CA ASP A 47 8.45 -10.72 -4.93
C ASP A 47 9.40 -9.51 -4.83
N PHE A 48 9.09 -8.54 -3.96
CA PHE A 48 9.97 -7.41 -3.65
C PHE A 48 9.83 -6.97 -2.19
N SER A 49 10.79 -6.16 -1.73
CA SER A 49 10.78 -5.53 -0.41
C SER A 49 11.19 -4.06 -0.50
N LEU A 50 10.52 -3.23 0.29
CA LEU A 50 10.85 -1.81 0.40
C LEU A 50 12.12 -1.64 1.22
N THR A 51 13.02 -0.76 0.77
CA THR A 51 14.18 -0.37 1.57
C THR A 51 13.75 0.37 2.83
N LYS A 52 14.65 0.46 3.82
CA LYS A 52 14.40 1.24 5.04
C LYS A 52 14.04 2.69 4.72
N GLU A 53 14.73 3.30 3.75
CA GLU A 53 14.49 4.69 3.34
C GLU A 53 13.11 4.86 2.71
N GLU A 54 12.74 3.97 1.77
CA GLU A 54 11.42 4.00 1.13
C GLU A 54 10.29 3.77 2.12
N PHE A 55 10.49 2.84 3.06
CA PHE A 55 9.55 2.58 4.13
C PHE A 55 9.33 3.82 5.00
N LEU A 56 10.41 4.50 5.41
CA LEU A 56 10.33 5.74 6.18
C LEU A 56 9.68 6.87 5.39
N LYS A 57 9.97 6.96 4.08
CA LYS A 57 9.36 7.92 3.17
C LYS A 57 7.86 7.71 3.02
N ILE A 58 7.39 6.47 2.92
CA ILE A 58 5.94 6.17 2.88
C ILE A 58 5.31 6.47 4.24
N LYS A 59 5.98 6.10 5.34
CA LYS A 59 5.50 6.38 6.71
C LYS A 59 5.27 7.88 6.95
N SER A 60 6.16 8.75 6.46
CA SER A 60 6.01 10.20 6.60
C SER A 60 4.88 10.81 5.78
N MET A 61 4.28 10.07 4.84
CA MET A 61 3.12 10.53 4.07
C MET A 61 1.78 10.35 4.82
N GLY A 62 1.76 9.62 5.94
CA GLY A 62 0.55 9.34 6.72
C GLY A 62 -0.09 10.62 7.27
N ASN A 63 -1.41 10.73 7.17
CA ASN A 63 -2.17 11.86 7.73
C ASN A 63 -3.54 11.39 8.24
N GLU A 64 -3.79 11.57 9.54
CA GLU A 64 -5.04 11.15 10.18
C GLU A 64 -6.27 11.89 9.66
N LYS A 65 -6.11 13.12 9.15
CA LYS A 65 -7.19 13.90 8.55
C LYS A 65 -7.67 13.34 7.20
N ARG A 66 -7.02 12.30 6.67
CA ARG A 66 -7.35 11.64 5.39
C ARG A 66 -8.01 10.27 5.55
N ARG A 67 -8.57 9.96 6.72
CA ARG A 67 -9.37 8.73 6.91
C ARG A 67 -10.66 8.84 6.10
N TYR A 68 -10.92 7.85 5.24
CA TYR A 68 -12.18 7.77 4.47
C TYR A 68 -13.39 7.48 5.37
N ILE A 69 -13.19 6.67 6.42
CA ILE A 69 -14.22 6.34 7.41
C ILE A 69 -13.70 6.78 8.78
N THR A 70 -14.52 7.55 9.50
CA THR A 70 -14.24 7.97 10.87
C THR A 70 -15.14 7.20 11.84
N PHE A 71 -14.71 7.08 13.09
CA PHE A 71 -15.49 6.39 14.13
C PHE A 71 -16.70 7.18 14.64
N ASN A 72 -16.99 8.34 14.05
CA ASN A 72 -18.11 9.19 14.48
C ASN A 72 -19.48 8.53 14.32
N TYR A 73 -19.58 7.53 13.43
CA TYR A 73 -20.81 6.76 13.18
C TYR A 73 -21.08 5.64 14.21
N ILE A 74 -20.15 5.39 15.14
CA ILE A 74 -20.30 4.37 16.20
C ILE A 74 -20.73 5.02 17.54
N LYS A 75 -21.04 6.33 17.53
CA LYS A 75 -21.63 7.02 18.69
C LYS A 75 -23.14 6.94 18.69
#